data_AF-A0A412NB48-F1
#
_entry.id   AF-A0A412NB48-F1
#
_cell.length_a   1.000
_cell.length_b   1.000
_cell.length_c   1.000
_cell.angle_alpha   90.00
_cell.angle_beta   90.00
_cell.angle_gamma   90.00
#
_symmetry.space_group_name_H-M   'P 1'
#
loop_
_entity.id
_entity.type
_entity.pdbx_description
1 polymer ?
#
loop_
_entity_poly.entity_id
_entity_poly.type
_entity_poly.pdbx_seq_one_letter_code
_entity_poly.pdbx_strand_id
1 'polypeptide(L)'
;MKLRYLFFAAAVSTLAAACSEVDELASSSSQKTLETIQSGTDNFTTRVNLDSQWEAGDAIGVYMLDAGTGNIRNSAMNIQYNAEVTTTSTTTDFVAANGGGIGIYDQPCDFKAYYPYSSNEDGKVDMGAGLYNIDLSDQTDGISAHDLMWAEANGMETADLQNSGLSLTFRHKLVLLRVHVKGNVTAENVTVSGLNTVATFDLLSGTLSEGSTPKSVSLYRTDEKNVFMGIMLPTTELRNKMKLSITTADGKKYQYTVPNNSNVDRFVGGCEYNYTINVESDDSSLEGGDGGNEPWQPGGDESGDGDEVLDNEDIPEGYTQVTVVSSDANLTELLNSNKGSEKVALIFPEGNYTSGKITVPAEVKELLFISETENQPKLELTGGVAWEGTTLDKLAFNNMEITGDGVKLVEENCAFADNGMFEIKKCYIHDMTDILSIAATPATKLASFTVDDCQITKVSSLFFRYAAEVITIINSTLYDMEYTANSNAMSTIRVENSTLVGLRTTPFENSGRLTFNNNIIACFTSGGDKQDNLTYSIKGIDAFSGNYAAAPDDDSLLPMIEDSNKTLEDRGFEDAWVDKNKTVTELFKDAAAGDFTTTITDAGDPRWRQGAQ
;
A
#
# COMPACT_ATOMS: atom_id res chain seq x y z
N MET A 1 13.63 -65.27 -5.81
CA MET A 1 12.22 -65.69 -6.06
C MET A 1 11.58 -64.61 -6.93
N LYS A 2 11.11 -64.75 -8.19
CA LYS A 2 10.44 -65.82 -8.99
C LYS A 2 9.23 -66.40 -8.23
N LEU A 3 7.97 -66.46 -8.70
CA LEU A 3 7.40 -66.44 -10.07
C LEU A 3 5.84 -66.43 -10.03
N ARG A 4 5.18 -65.61 -10.89
CA ARG A 4 3.98 -65.78 -11.79
C ARG A 4 2.61 -66.39 -11.37
N TYR A 5 1.62 -65.99 -12.21
CA TYR A 5 0.30 -66.53 -12.66
C TYR A 5 -0.86 -65.58 -12.27
N LEU A 6 -1.64 -64.86 -13.12
CA LEU A 6 -2.23 -64.97 -14.48
C LEU A 6 -3.31 -66.07 -14.64
N PHE A 7 -4.61 -65.69 -14.61
CA PHE A 7 -5.61 -65.75 -15.73
C PHE A 7 -7.10 -65.76 -15.26
N PHE A 8 -7.89 -64.83 -15.84
CA PHE A 8 -9.29 -64.82 -16.32
C PHE A 8 -10.42 -65.70 -15.70
N ALA A 9 -11.59 -65.09 -15.46
CA ALA A 9 -12.84 -65.37 -16.22
C ALA A 9 -14.00 -64.42 -15.82
N ALA A 10 -14.80 -64.06 -16.82
CA ALA A 10 -15.93 -63.14 -16.77
C ALA A 10 -17.18 -63.73 -16.06
N ALA A 11 -17.97 -62.86 -15.44
CA ALA A 11 -19.38 -63.08 -15.16
C ALA A 11 -20.18 -61.83 -15.57
N VAL A 12 -20.90 -61.96 -16.68
CA VAL A 12 -21.94 -61.05 -17.14
C VAL A 12 -23.07 -61.06 -16.11
N SER A 13 -23.43 -59.90 -15.58
CA SER A 13 -24.71 -59.69 -14.90
C SER A 13 -25.31 -58.35 -15.35
N THR A 14 -26.21 -58.50 -16.33
CA THR A 14 -27.42 -57.72 -16.59
C THR A 14 -27.63 -56.42 -15.80
N LEU A 15 -27.66 -55.30 -16.53
CA LEU A 15 -28.37 -54.08 -16.13
C LEU A 15 -29.82 -54.44 -15.80
N ALA A 16 -30.23 -54.22 -14.54
CA ALA A 16 -31.62 -53.94 -14.22
C ALA A 16 -31.76 -52.41 -14.24
N ALA A 17 -32.46 -51.90 -15.25
CA ALA A 17 -32.98 -50.55 -15.24
C ALA A 17 -33.99 -50.45 -14.10
N ALA A 18 -33.59 -49.85 -12.97
CA ALA A 18 -34.52 -49.36 -11.98
C ALA A 18 -35.02 -48.00 -12.49
N CYS A 19 -36.26 -48.00 -12.96
CA CYS A 19 -37.04 -46.81 -13.21
C CYS A 19 -37.07 -46.00 -11.91
N SER A 20 -36.47 -44.81 -11.87
CA SER A 20 -37.01 -43.78 -10.98
C SER A 20 -38.35 -43.37 -11.57
N GLU A 21 -39.40 -43.54 -10.78
CA GLU A 21 -40.77 -43.25 -11.14
C GLU A 21 -40.90 -41.84 -11.72
N VAL A 22 -41.44 -41.80 -12.93
CA VAL A 22 -42.03 -40.60 -13.51
C VAL A 22 -43.39 -40.47 -12.84
N ASP A 23 -43.49 -39.56 -11.88
CA ASP A 23 -44.79 -39.17 -11.33
C ASP A 23 -45.42 -38.16 -12.29
N GLU A 24 -45.98 -38.67 -13.39
CA GLU A 24 -46.98 -37.94 -14.18
C GLU A 24 -48.34 -38.12 -13.49
N LEU A 25 -48.69 -37.17 -12.64
CA LEU A 25 -50.07 -36.89 -12.26
C LEU A 25 -50.43 -35.50 -12.75
N ALA A 26 -51.02 -35.44 -13.94
CA ALA A 26 -51.67 -34.25 -14.43
C ALA A 26 -52.94 -33.96 -13.59
N SER A 27 -52.88 -32.93 -12.75
CA SER A 27 -54.06 -32.17 -12.33
C SER A 27 -53.71 -30.69 -12.19
N SER A 28 -53.92 -29.95 -13.29
CA SER A 28 -54.24 -28.52 -13.36
C SER A 28 -53.94 -27.64 -12.13
N SER A 29 -52.68 -27.30 -11.93
CA SER A 29 -52.26 -25.94 -11.58
C SER A 29 -51.13 -25.62 -12.53
N SER A 30 -51.32 -24.68 -13.45
CA SER A 30 -50.24 -24.18 -14.30
C SER A 30 -49.10 -23.72 -13.39
N GLN A 31 -48.03 -24.50 -13.27
CA GLN A 31 -46.82 -24.09 -12.57
C GLN A 31 -46.34 -22.83 -13.28
N LYS A 32 -46.60 -21.68 -12.65
CA LYS A 32 -46.32 -20.38 -13.24
C LYS A 32 -44.89 -20.01 -12.86
N THR A 33 -44.12 -19.64 -13.86
CA THR A 33 -42.76 -19.12 -13.68
C THR A 33 -42.83 -17.61 -13.52
N LEU A 34 -42.03 -17.06 -12.60
CA LEU A 34 -41.80 -15.63 -12.50
C LEU A 34 -40.86 -15.21 -13.64
N GLU A 35 -41.42 -14.93 -14.82
CA GLU A 35 -40.65 -14.57 -16.01
C GLU A 35 -40.23 -13.09 -16.01
N THR A 36 -40.99 -12.25 -15.31
CA THR A 36 -40.76 -10.81 -15.22
C THR A 36 -40.84 -10.34 -13.77
N ILE A 37 -39.95 -9.43 -13.39
CA ILE A 37 -39.91 -8.75 -12.09
C ILE A 37 -39.88 -7.25 -12.32
N GLN A 38 -40.77 -6.50 -11.69
CA GLN A 38 -40.78 -5.04 -11.85
C GLN A 38 -39.77 -4.39 -10.92
N SER A 39 -38.97 -3.45 -11.40
CA SER A 39 -38.33 -2.49 -10.49
C SER A 39 -39.46 -1.64 -9.87
N GLY A 40 -39.47 -1.51 -8.55
CA GLY A 40 -40.51 -0.77 -7.84
C GLY A 40 -40.70 0.67 -8.34
N THR A 41 -41.81 1.30 -7.97
CA THR A 41 -42.17 2.67 -8.41
C THR A 41 -41.72 3.78 -7.46
N ASP A 42 -41.04 3.44 -6.36
CA ASP A 42 -40.57 4.43 -5.39
C ASP A 42 -39.36 5.19 -5.95
N ASN A 43 -39.24 6.49 -5.62
CA ASN A 43 -38.13 7.37 -6.01
C ASN A 43 -36.73 6.93 -5.49
N PHE A 44 -36.59 5.72 -4.97
CA PHE A 44 -35.36 5.13 -4.45
C PHE A 44 -34.72 4.10 -5.41
N THR A 45 -35.32 3.80 -6.56
CA THR A 45 -34.84 2.79 -7.53
C THR A 45 -34.04 3.38 -8.68
N THR A 46 -32.97 4.12 -8.40
CA THR A 46 -32.27 4.80 -9.48
C THR A 46 -30.75 4.81 -9.30
N ARG A 47 -30.07 4.33 -10.36
CA ARG A 47 -28.64 3.96 -10.41
C ARG A 47 -27.70 5.15 -10.41
N VAL A 48 -26.42 4.85 -10.26
CA VAL A 48 -25.28 5.78 -10.29
C VAL A 48 -24.96 6.46 -11.65
N ASN A 49 -25.70 6.19 -12.75
CA ASN A 49 -25.60 7.12 -13.89
C ASN A 49 -26.12 8.49 -13.46
N LEU A 50 -25.59 9.57 -14.02
CA LEU A 50 -25.86 10.97 -13.60
C LEU A 50 -27.35 11.35 -13.57
N ASP A 51 -28.24 10.50 -14.11
CA ASP A 51 -29.68 10.71 -14.27
C ASP A 51 -30.55 9.60 -13.66
N SER A 52 -30.00 8.73 -12.81
CA SER A 52 -30.86 7.85 -12.00
C SER A 52 -31.65 6.78 -12.79
N GLN A 53 -31.04 6.01 -13.69
CA GLN A 53 -31.78 5.19 -14.67
C GLN A 53 -31.17 3.80 -14.92
N TRP A 54 -32.05 2.82 -15.13
CA TRP A 54 -31.73 1.51 -15.71
C TRP A 54 -31.40 1.65 -17.18
N GLU A 55 -30.37 0.93 -17.63
CA GLU A 55 -29.84 0.98 -18.99
C GLU A 55 -29.84 -0.40 -19.66
N ALA A 56 -29.75 -0.39 -20.98
CA ALA A 56 -29.65 -1.63 -21.75
C ALA A 56 -28.37 -2.38 -21.36
N GLY A 57 -28.51 -3.63 -20.93
CA GLY A 57 -27.39 -4.46 -20.47
C GLY A 57 -27.34 -4.64 -18.96
N ASP A 58 -28.13 -3.89 -18.19
CA ASP A 58 -28.24 -4.09 -16.75
C ASP A 58 -28.89 -5.43 -16.43
N ALA A 59 -28.40 -6.06 -15.37
CA ALA A 59 -28.94 -7.33 -14.89
C ALA A 59 -28.90 -7.42 -13.36
N ILE A 60 -29.85 -8.15 -12.81
CA ILE A 60 -29.98 -8.46 -11.37
C ILE A 60 -29.86 -9.96 -11.14
N GLY A 61 -29.33 -10.34 -9.98
CA GLY A 61 -29.35 -11.71 -9.49
C GLY A 61 -30.44 -11.87 -8.42
N VAL A 62 -31.24 -12.93 -8.52
CA VAL A 62 -32.40 -13.15 -7.65
C VAL A 62 -32.32 -14.50 -6.94
N TYR A 63 -32.59 -14.49 -5.64
CA TYR A 63 -32.69 -15.66 -4.78
C TYR A 63 -34.12 -15.82 -4.29
N MET A 64 -34.61 -17.06 -4.29
CA MET A 64 -35.87 -17.43 -3.64
C MET A 64 -35.57 -18.29 -2.42
N LEU A 65 -36.16 -17.93 -1.29
CA LEU A 65 -35.97 -18.60 -0.01
C LEU A 65 -37.31 -19.09 0.56
N ASP A 66 -37.22 -20.12 1.38
CA ASP A 66 -38.32 -20.55 2.24
C ASP A 66 -38.62 -19.46 3.26
N ALA A 67 -39.87 -18.97 3.28
CA ALA A 67 -40.28 -17.81 4.06
C ALA A 67 -39.84 -17.90 5.53
N GLY A 68 -39.09 -16.89 5.97
CA GLY A 68 -38.61 -16.74 7.35
C GLY A 68 -37.52 -17.71 7.79
N THR A 69 -36.98 -18.55 6.90
CA THR A 69 -35.95 -19.56 7.27
C THR A 69 -34.54 -19.23 6.80
N GLY A 70 -34.40 -18.39 5.77
CA GLY A 70 -33.10 -18.10 5.14
C GLY A 70 -32.55 -19.23 4.27
N ASN A 71 -33.28 -20.34 4.10
CA ASN A 71 -32.85 -21.44 3.24
C ASN A 71 -33.24 -21.18 1.79
N ILE A 72 -32.28 -21.33 0.87
CA ILE A 72 -32.52 -21.24 -0.58
C ILE A 72 -33.48 -22.36 -0.99
N ARG A 73 -34.56 -21.99 -1.68
CA ARG A 73 -35.61 -22.90 -2.10
C ARG A 73 -35.39 -23.34 -3.55
N ASN A 74 -35.55 -24.64 -3.82
CA ASN A 74 -35.57 -25.23 -5.17
C ASN A 74 -34.38 -24.85 -6.07
N SER A 75 -33.19 -24.67 -5.48
CA SER A 75 -31.97 -24.24 -6.19
C SER A 75 -32.13 -22.92 -6.95
N ALA A 76 -33.11 -22.09 -6.59
CA ALA A 76 -33.29 -20.74 -7.13
C ALA A 76 -32.29 -19.79 -6.45
N MET A 77 -31.02 -19.98 -6.80
CA MET A 77 -29.88 -19.19 -6.33
C MET A 77 -29.31 -18.37 -7.49
N ASN A 78 -29.16 -17.07 -7.27
CA ASN A 78 -28.57 -16.13 -8.22
C ASN A 78 -29.14 -16.23 -9.65
N ILE A 79 -30.46 -16.32 -9.80
CA ILE A 79 -31.11 -16.39 -11.11
C ILE A 79 -31.04 -15.01 -11.76
N GLN A 80 -30.47 -14.95 -12.97
CA GLN A 80 -30.28 -13.71 -13.70
C GLN A 80 -31.59 -13.21 -14.33
N TYR A 81 -31.89 -11.92 -14.11
CA TYR A 81 -32.90 -11.20 -14.88
C TYR A 81 -32.28 -9.93 -15.48
N ASN A 82 -32.58 -9.64 -16.75
CA ASN A 82 -32.03 -8.51 -17.50
C ASN A 82 -33.05 -7.39 -17.60
N ALA A 83 -32.61 -6.14 -17.48
CA ALA A 83 -33.46 -4.97 -17.63
C ALA A 83 -33.98 -4.87 -19.08
N GLU A 84 -35.30 -4.76 -19.25
CA GLU A 84 -35.96 -4.57 -20.54
C GLU A 84 -36.12 -3.09 -20.85
N VAL A 85 -35.00 -2.43 -21.16
CA VAL A 85 -34.95 -1.01 -21.51
C VAL A 85 -34.29 -0.81 -22.87
N THR A 86 -34.91 0.01 -23.71
CA THR A 86 -34.38 0.41 -25.03
C THR A 86 -33.73 1.79 -25.01
N THR A 87 -34.12 2.61 -24.03
CA THR A 87 -33.50 3.86 -23.61
C THR A 87 -33.48 3.87 -22.09
N THR A 88 -32.63 4.70 -21.49
CA THR A 88 -32.51 4.82 -20.04
C THR A 88 -33.87 5.13 -19.38
N SER A 89 -34.18 4.49 -18.24
CA SER A 89 -35.49 4.62 -17.57
C SER A 89 -35.39 4.47 -16.04
N THR A 90 -36.18 5.22 -15.29
CA THR A 90 -36.23 5.15 -13.82
C THR A 90 -36.93 3.88 -13.30
N THR A 91 -37.76 3.25 -14.15
CA THR A 91 -38.39 1.95 -13.89
C THR A 91 -38.18 1.00 -15.07
N THR A 92 -38.08 -0.29 -14.81
CA THR A 92 -37.92 -1.32 -15.84
C THR A 92 -38.59 -2.62 -15.42
N ASP A 93 -38.96 -3.41 -16.41
CA ASP A 93 -39.27 -4.82 -16.21
C ASP A 93 -37.97 -5.62 -16.39
N PHE A 94 -37.62 -6.43 -15.40
CA PHE A 94 -36.52 -7.37 -15.48
C PHE A 94 -37.04 -8.71 -16.01
N VAL A 95 -36.49 -9.18 -17.12
CA VAL A 95 -36.90 -10.43 -17.77
C VAL A 95 -35.86 -11.52 -17.53
N ALA A 96 -36.33 -12.72 -17.16
CA ALA A 96 -35.46 -13.86 -16.87
C ALA A 96 -34.54 -14.19 -18.06
N ALA A 97 -33.24 -14.32 -17.81
CA ALA A 97 -32.30 -14.73 -18.83
C ALA A 97 -32.58 -16.17 -19.29
N ASN A 98 -32.35 -16.46 -20.58
CA ASN A 98 -32.44 -17.79 -21.18
C ASN A 98 -33.80 -18.51 -21.00
N GLY A 99 -34.88 -17.79 -20.70
CA GLY A 99 -36.22 -18.37 -20.47
C GLY A 99 -36.33 -19.20 -19.17
N GLY A 100 -35.36 -19.08 -18.27
CA GLY A 100 -35.25 -19.86 -17.03
C GLY A 100 -35.60 -19.07 -15.77
N GLY A 101 -36.83 -18.52 -15.70
CA GLY A 101 -37.28 -17.79 -14.51
C GLY A 101 -37.51 -18.69 -13.28
N ILE A 102 -37.80 -18.07 -12.13
CA ILE A 102 -38.04 -18.77 -10.87
C ILE A 102 -39.43 -19.42 -10.85
N GLY A 103 -39.51 -20.73 -10.60
CA GLY A 103 -40.80 -21.42 -10.45
C GLY A 103 -41.55 -20.99 -9.18
N ILE A 104 -42.84 -20.68 -9.29
CA ILE A 104 -43.71 -20.34 -8.16
C ILE A 104 -44.45 -21.60 -7.68
N TYR A 105 -44.46 -21.85 -6.38
CA TYR A 105 -45.06 -23.04 -5.75
C TYR A 105 -46.07 -22.66 -4.67
N ASP A 106 -46.84 -23.63 -4.17
CA ASP A 106 -47.98 -23.45 -3.24
C ASP A 106 -47.59 -23.12 -1.79
N GLN A 107 -46.48 -22.43 -1.55
CA GLN A 107 -46.05 -21.98 -0.22
C GLN A 107 -45.47 -20.56 -0.28
N PRO A 108 -45.61 -19.76 0.79
CA PRO A 108 -45.02 -18.43 0.86
C PRO A 108 -43.49 -18.48 0.71
N CYS A 109 -42.92 -17.50 0.01
CA CYS A 109 -41.48 -17.40 -0.25
C CYS A 109 -40.96 -16.00 0.08
N ASP A 110 -39.68 -15.92 0.44
CA ASP A 110 -38.94 -14.65 0.48
C ASP A 110 -38.10 -14.53 -0.79
N PHE A 111 -37.92 -13.30 -1.27
CA PHE A 111 -37.07 -12.99 -2.42
C PHE A 111 -36.02 -11.97 -2.02
N LYS A 112 -34.76 -12.24 -2.38
CA LYS A 112 -33.66 -11.28 -2.29
C LYS A 112 -33.13 -11.03 -3.69
N ALA A 113 -32.84 -9.78 -4.03
CA ALA A 113 -32.23 -9.45 -5.30
C ALA A 113 -31.13 -8.41 -5.13
N TYR A 114 -30.16 -8.43 -6.05
CA TYR A 114 -29.09 -7.46 -6.07
C TYR A 114 -28.68 -7.06 -7.48
N TYR A 115 -28.02 -5.92 -7.56
CA TYR A 115 -27.39 -5.36 -8.76
C TYR A 115 -25.97 -4.90 -8.38
N PRO A 116 -24.97 -4.97 -9.29
CA PRO A 116 -25.03 -5.62 -10.60
C PRO A 116 -24.97 -7.14 -10.49
N TYR A 117 -25.72 -7.84 -11.34
CA TYR A 117 -25.59 -9.29 -11.49
C TYR A 117 -24.15 -9.68 -11.81
N SER A 118 -23.72 -10.80 -11.23
CA SER A 118 -22.45 -11.43 -11.54
C SER A 118 -22.63 -12.95 -11.46
N SER A 119 -22.07 -13.66 -12.44
CA SER A 119 -22.07 -15.12 -12.42
C SER A 119 -21.07 -15.65 -11.39
N ASN A 120 -21.18 -16.92 -11.03
CA ASN A 120 -20.18 -17.57 -10.18
C ASN A 120 -18.81 -17.69 -10.87
N GLU A 121 -18.78 -17.73 -12.20
CA GLU A 121 -17.54 -17.82 -12.99
C GLU A 121 -16.74 -16.51 -12.95
N ASP A 122 -17.42 -15.37 -12.81
CA ASP A 122 -16.79 -14.05 -12.66
C ASP A 122 -16.13 -13.87 -11.28
N GLY A 123 -16.39 -14.78 -10.32
CA GLY A 123 -15.75 -14.81 -9.00
C GLY A 123 -16.21 -13.71 -8.02
N LYS A 124 -17.12 -12.82 -8.43
CA LYS A 124 -17.66 -11.75 -7.58
C LYS A 124 -18.72 -12.25 -6.61
N VAL A 125 -19.33 -13.41 -6.87
CA VAL A 125 -20.39 -14.00 -6.03
C VAL A 125 -20.14 -15.48 -5.78
N ASP A 126 -20.14 -15.88 -4.50
CA ASP A 126 -20.36 -17.27 -4.10
C ASP A 126 -21.87 -17.51 -4.06
N MET A 127 -22.42 -18.11 -5.12
CA MET A 127 -23.87 -18.29 -5.25
C MET A 127 -24.46 -19.26 -4.21
N GLY A 128 -23.66 -20.20 -3.70
CA GLY A 128 -24.12 -21.18 -2.72
C GLY A 128 -24.19 -20.59 -1.31
N ALA A 129 -23.23 -19.73 -0.98
CA ALA A 129 -23.22 -18.98 0.28
C ALA A 129 -24.04 -17.68 0.22
N GLY A 130 -24.36 -17.18 -0.98
CA GLY A 130 -25.00 -15.89 -1.16
C GLY A 130 -24.10 -14.71 -0.77
N LEU A 131 -22.78 -14.82 -0.99
CA LEU A 131 -21.83 -13.78 -0.62
C LEU A 131 -21.37 -13.01 -1.86
N TYR A 132 -21.53 -11.69 -1.84
CA TYR A 132 -21.03 -10.76 -2.86
C TYR A 132 -19.71 -10.14 -2.39
N ASN A 133 -18.64 -10.35 -3.15
CA ASN A 133 -17.32 -9.78 -2.89
C ASN A 133 -17.24 -8.36 -3.44
N ILE A 134 -16.88 -7.41 -2.58
CA ILE A 134 -16.73 -6.00 -2.92
C ILE A 134 -15.24 -5.68 -2.96
N ASP A 135 -14.78 -5.19 -4.12
CA ASP A 135 -13.48 -4.55 -4.30
C ASP A 135 -13.70 -3.22 -5.02
N LEU A 136 -13.36 -2.13 -4.33
CA LEU A 136 -13.51 -0.75 -4.79
C LEU A 136 -12.17 -0.12 -5.19
N SER A 137 -11.11 -0.91 -5.25
CA SER A 137 -9.75 -0.39 -5.42
C SER A 137 -9.39 0.05 -6.84
N ASP A 138 -10.24 -0.23 -7.81
CA ASP A 138 -10.14 0.25 -9.18
C ASP A 138 -11.55 0.55 -9.71
N GLN A 139 -11.77 1.80 -10.13
CA GLN A 139 -13.04 2.31 -10.65
C GLN A 139 -12.84 3.15 -11.93
N THR A 140 -11.69 3.01 -12.60
CA THR A 140 -11.31 3.90 -13.71
C THR A 140 -12.19 3.74 -14.95
N ASP A 141 -12.76 2.55 -15.15
CA ASP A 141 -13.67 2.25 -16.27
C ASP A 141 -15.11 2.72 -16.02
N GLY A 142 -15.37 3.30 -14.84
CA GLY A 142 -16.69 3.79 -14.43
C GLY A 142 -17.14 3.17 -13.11
N ILE A 143 -18.15 3.79 -12.51
CA ILE A 143 -18.60 3.50 -11.14
C ILE A 143 -19.81 2.55 -11.08
N SER A 144 -20.51 2.32 -12.19
CA SER A 144 -21.74 1.50 -12.26
C SER A 144 -21.54 0.02 -11.93
N ALA A 145 -20.36 -0.53 -12.18
CA ALA A 145 -19.99 -1.91 -11.84
C ALA A 145 -19.72 -2.11 -10.34
N HIS A 146 -19.59 -1.02 -9.59
CA HIS A 146 -19.33 -1.00 -8.15
C HIS A 146 -20.56 -0.57 -7.34
N ASP A 147 -21.61 -0.10 -8.00
CA ASP A 147 -22.85 0.36 -7.39
C ASP A 147 -23.73 -0.81 -6.88
N LEU A 148 -23.35 -1.38 -5.74
CA LEU A 148 -24.11 -2.46 -5.13
C LEU A 148 -25.46 -1.95 -4.60
N MET A 149 -26.54 -2.44 -5.21
CA MET A 149 -27.90 -2.26 -4.72
C MET A 149 -28.51 -3.59 -4.34
N TRP A 150 -29.42 -3.57 -3.36
CA TRP A 150 -30.11 -4.77 -2.89
C TRP A 150 -31.56 -4.48 -2.51
N ALA A 151 -32.41 -5.47 -2.77
CA ALA A 151 -33.85 -5.44 -2.51
C ALA A 151 -34.29 -6.74 -1.82
N GLU A 152 -35.38 -6.65 -1.06
CA GLU A 152 -36.04 -7.81 -0.48
C GLU A 152 -37.56 -7.70 -0.54
N ALA A 153 -38.21 -8.86 -0.63
CA ALA A 153 -39.65 -9.02 -0.43
C ALA A 153 -39.88 -10.30 0.40
N ASN A 154 -40.55 -10.17 1.55
CA ASN A 154 -40.69 -11.28 2.49
C ASN A 154 -42.16 -11.71 2.62
N GLY A 155 -42.39 -13.01 2.79
CA GLY A 155 -43.71 -13.60 3.00
C GLY A 155 -44.62 -13.48 1.78
N MET A 156 -44.07 -13.55 0.57
CA MET A 156 -44.85 -13.42 -0.66
C MET A 156 -45.71 -14.66 -0.88
N GLU A 157 -47.03 -14.48 -0.86
CA GLU A 157 -48.00 -15.55 -1.10
C GLU A 157 -48.03 -15.94 -2.58
N THR A 158 -48.22 -17.23 -2.86
CA THR A 158 -48.33 -17.79 -4.22
C THR A 158 -49.36 -17.06 -5.08
N ALA A 159 -50.52 -16.74 -4.49
CA ALA A 159 -51.61 -16.06 -5.17
C ALA A 159 -51.23 -14.63 -5.59
N ASP A 160 -50.46 -13.92 -4.76
CA ASP A 160 -50.04 -12.55 -5.05
C ASP A 160 -49.00 -12.51 -6.16
N LEU A 161 -48.01 -13.41 -6.11
CA LEU A 161 -47.02 -13.57 -7.19
C LEU A 161 -47.68 -13.95 -8.52
N GLN A 162 -48.74 -14.76 -8.48
CA GLN A 162 -49.48 -15.16 -9.68
C GLN A 162 -50.36 -14.03 -10.24
N ASN A 163 -50.97 -13.20 -9.39
CA ASN A 163 -51.91 -12.16 -9.79
C ASN A 163 -51.23 -10.83 -10.15
N SER A 164 -50.21 -10.44 -9.37
CA SER A 164 -49.59 -9.11 -9.43
C SER A 164 -48.10 -9.15 -9.76
N GLY A 165 -47.49 -10.34 -9.82
CA GLY A 165 -46.05 -10.48 -10.06
C GLY A 165 -45.21 -10.14 -8.83
N LEU A 166 -43.91 -9.99 -9.03
CA LEU A 166 -42.97 -9.52 -8.01
C LEU A 166 -42.49 -8.12 -8.38
N SER A 167 -42.54 -7.20 -7.41
CA SER A 167 -41.95 -5.87 -7.52
C SER A 167 -40.90 -5.69 -6.43
N LEU A 168 -39.73 -5.17 -6.80
CA LEU A 168 -38.58 -5.04 -5.90
C LEU A 168 -38.07 -3.60 -5.88
N THR A 169 -38.02 -3.02 -4.68
CA THR A 169 -37.43 -1.70 -4.45
C THR A 169 -35.97 -1.85 -4.03
N PHE A 170 -35.07 -1.55 -4.96
CA PHE A 170 -33.63 -1.58 -4.74
C PHE A 170 -33.17 -0.39 -3.90
N ARG A 171 -32.14 -0.63 -3.07
CA ARG A 171 -31.47 0.40 -2.28
C ARG A 171 -29.97 0.21 -2.36
N HIS A 172 -29.25 1.31 -2.56
CA HIS A 172 -27.79 1.32 -2.51
C HIS A 172 -27.28 0.89 -1.13
N LYS A 173 -26.19 0.13 -1.13
CA LYS A 173 -25.57 -0.42 0.09
C LYS A 173 -24.21 0.19 0.41
N LEU A 174 -23.63 0.90 -0.55
CA LEU A 174 -22.33 1.56 -0.43
C LEU A 174 -22.51 3.05 -0.29
N VAL A 175 -21.51 3.87 -0.62
CA VAL A 175 -21.55 5.34 -0.47
C VAL A 175 -21.13 5.95 -1.79
N LEU A 176 -21.83 6.99 -2.23
CA LEU A 176 -21.40 7.80 -3.36
C LEU A 176 -20.63 9.02 -2.86
N LEU A 177 -19.38 9.18 -3.29
CA LEU A 177 -18.59 10.39 -3.05
C LEU A 177 -18.51 11.19 -4.34
N ARG A 178 -18.91 12.46 -4.28
CA ARG A 178 -18.77 13.43 -5.36
C ARG A 178 -17.81 14.52 -4.92
N VAL A 179 -16.75 14.74 -5.68
CA VAL A 179 -15.71 15.75 -5.41
C VAL A 179 -15.71 16.78 -6.52
N HIS A 180 -15.88 18.05 -6.16
CA HIS A 180 -15.77 19.19 -7.05
C HIS A 180 -14.49 19.97 -6.71
N VAL A 181 -13.56 20.06 -7.66
CA VAL A 181 -12.32 20.84 -7.51
C VAL A 181 -12.55 22.26 -8.02
N LYS A 182 -12.55 23.23 -7.09
CA LYS A 182 -12.76 24.65 -7.37
C LYS A 182 -11.41 25.38 -7.48
N GLY A 183 -11.29 26.23 -8.50
CA GLY A 183 -10.08 26.98 -8.83
C GLY A 183 -10.03 27.27 -10.33
N ASN A 184 -9.15 28.14 -10.77
CA ASN A 184 -8.93 28.40 -12.20
C ASN A 184 -7.96 27.37 -12.81
N VAL A 185 -8.15 26.11 -12.46
CA VAL A 185 -7.34 24.96 -12.89
C VAL A 185 -8.15 23.98 -13.71
N THR A 186 -7.45 23.08 -14.39
CA THR A 186 -8.03 21.83 -14.90
C THR A 186 -7.52 20.70 -14.03
N ALA A 187 -8.41 20.10 -13.23
CA ALA A 187 -8.10 18.89 -12.50
C ALA A 187 -8.05 17.70 -13.47
N GLU A 188 -6.97 16.92 -13.43
CA GLU A 188 -6.80 15.73 -14.26
C GLU A 188 -7.19 14.46 -13.51
N ASN A 189 -6.81 14.38 -12.24
CA ASN A 189 -7.03 13.20 -11.42
C ASN A 189 -7.33 13.60 -9.97
N VAL A 190 -8.22 12.83 -9.34
CA VAL A 190 -8.50 12.90 -7.90
C VAL A 190 -8.46 11.48 -7.33
N THR A 191 -7.68 11.27 -6.28
CA THR A 191 -7.63 10.00 -5.54
C THR A 191 -8.10 10.16 -4.11
N VAL A 192 -8.76 9.13 -3.58
CA VAL A 192 -9.14 9.00 -2.17
C VAL A 192 -8.24 7.97 -1.53
N SER A 193 -7.64 8.29 -0.40
CA SER A 193 -6.82 7.36 0.38
C SER A 193 -7.20 7.36 1.86
N GLY A 194 -6.68 6.37 2.60
CA GLY A 194 -6.93 6.19 4.04
C GLY A 194 -8.19 5.39 4.39
N LEU A 195 -8.99 4.98 3.40
CA LEU A 195 -10.18 4.17 3.58
C LEU A 195 -9.98 2.73 3.09
N ASN A 196 -10.71 1.80 3.71
CA ASN A 196 -10.76 0.40 3.28
C ASN A 196 -11.51 0.26 1.95
N THR A 197 -11.05 -0.63 1.07
CA THR A 197 -11.63 -0.83 -0.26
C THR A 197 -12.25 -2.21 -0.47
N VAL A 198 -12.06 -3.16 0.46
CA VAL A 198 -12.51 -4.54 0.31
C VAL A 198 -13.50 -4.91 1.42
N ALA A 199 -14.65 -5.50 1.05
CA ALA A 199 -15.66 -6.01 1.98
C ALA A 199 -16.42 -7.19 1.36
N THR A 200 -17.30 -7.82 2.12
CA THR A 200 -18.29 -8.77 1.61
C THR A 200 -19.69 -8.33 2.01
N PHE A 201 -20.67 -8.60 1.14
CA PHE A 201 -22.08 -8.37 1.42
C PHE A 201 -22.84 -9.70 1.35
N ASP A 202 -23.53 -10.03 2.43
CA ASP A 202 -24.40 -11.21 2.49
C ASP A 202 -25.74 -10.87 1.82
N LEU A 203 -25.97 -11.46 0.66
CA LEU A 203 -27.15 -11.27 -0.16
C LEU A 203 -28.41 -11.88 0.46
N LEU A 204 -28.27 -12.88 1.34
CA LEU A 204 -29.39 -13.57 1.97
C LEU A 204 -29.87 -12.80 3.20
N SER A 205 -28.94 -12.23 3.99
CA SER A 205 -29.28 -11.45 5.20
C SER A 205 -29.35 -9.93 4.95
N GLY A 206 -28.74 -9.43 3.89
CA GLY A 206 -28.64 -7.99 3.59
C GLY A 206 -27.58 -7.25 4.39
N THR A 207 -26.58 -7.97 4.94
CA THR A 207 -25.57 -7.42 5.86
C THR A 207 -24.24 -7.17 5.15
N LEU A 208 -23.65 -5.99 5.37
CA LEU A 208 -22.31 -5.65 4.92
C LEU A 208 -21.28 -5.99 6.02
N SER A 209 -20.17 -6.63 5.64
CA SER A 209 -19.05 -6.89 6.55
C SER A 209 -18.32 -5.59 6.92
N GLU A 210 -17.49 -5.65 7.96
CA GLU A 210 -16.49 -4.61 8.16
C GLU A 210 -15.54 -4.56 6.95
N GLY A 211 -15.14 -3.33 6.58
CA GLY A 211 -14.17 -3.11 5.51
C GLY A 211 -12.77 -3.54 5.93
N SER A 212 -11.97 -3.94 4.94
CA SER A 212 -10.56 -4.30 5.09
C SER A 212 -9.74 -3.73 3.94
N THR A 213 -8.41 -3.84 4.04
CA THR A 213 -7.46 -3.49 2.97
C THR A 213 -7.54 -2.01 2.58
N PRO A 214 -6.88 -1.12 3.34
CA PRO A 214 -6.80 0.29 2.95
C PRO A 214 -5.98 0.43 1.66
N LYS A 215 -6.54 1.07 0.65
CA LYS A 215 -5.90 1.30 -0.65
C LYS A 215 -6.43 2.61 -1.27
N SER A 216 -5.59 3.28 -2.05
CA SER A 216 -6.01 4.47 -2.80
C SER A 216 -7.02 4.09 -3.89
N VAL A 217 -8.03 4.93 -4.08
CA VAL A 217 -9.07 4.79 -5.09
C VAL A 217 -9.03 6.01 -6.01
N SER A 218 -8.77 5.79 -7.30
CA SER A 218 -8.91 6.84 -8.32
C SER A 218 -10.39 7.10 -8.60
N LEU A 219 -10.81 8.35 -8.50
CA LEU A 219 -12.18 8.75 -8.79
C LEU A 219 -12.41 8.84 -10.29
N TYR A 220 -13.60 8.42 -10.72
CA TYR A 220 -14.07 8.55 -12.09
C TYR A 220 -14.32 10.03 -12.43
N ARG A 221 -13.74 10.50 -13.53
CA ARG A 221 -13.93 11.87 -14.02
C ARG A 221 -15.25 11.96 -14.79
N THR A 222 -16.12 12.88 -14.39
CA THR A 222 -17.39 13.15 -15.08
C THR A 222 -17.21 14.12 -16.25
N ASP A 223 -18.26 14.29 -17.06
CA ASP A 223 -18.31 15.31 -18.12
C ASP A 223 -18.44 16.74 -17.57
N GLU A 224 -18.85 16.89 -16.30
CA GLU A 224 -18.89 18.17 -15.62
C GLU A 224 -17.48 18.65 -15.26
N LYS A 225 -17.22 19.93 -15.48
CA LYS A 225 -15.89 20.52 -15.30
C LYS A 225 -15.42 20.31 -13.85
N ASN A 226 -14.26 19.65 -13.70
CA ASN A 226 -13.58 19.41 -12.42
C ASN A 226 -14.42 18.62 -11.39
N VAL A 227 -15.37 17.80 -11.84
CA VAL A 227 -16.16 16.93 -10.97
C VAL A 227 -15.77 15.47 -11.16
N PHE A 228 -15.55 14.81 -10.03
CA PHE A 228 -15.12 13.42 -9.93
C PHE A 228 -16.05 12.65 -8.99
N MET A 229 -16.27 11.36 -9.26
CA MET A 229 -17.17 10.51 -8.49
C MET A 229 -16.53 9.16 -8.18
N GLY A 230 -16.88 8.56 -7.05
CA GLY A 230 -16.45 7.20 -6.71
C GLY A 230 -17.36 6.56 -5.68
N ILE A 231 -17.39 5.23 -5.69
CA ILE A 231 -18.08 4.43 -4.69
C ILE A 231 -17.13 4.12 -3.54
N MET A 232 -17.57 4.33 -2.31
CA MET A 232 -16.82 4.08 -1.08
C MET A 232 -17.54 3.08 -0.18
N LEU A 233 -16.80 2.41 0.72
CA LEU A 233 -17.41 1.66 1.81
C LEU A 233 -17.98 2.61 2.87
N PRO A 234 -19.12 2.28 3.51
CA PRO A 234 -19.56 2.93 4.74
C PRO A 234 -18.47 2.86 5.82
N THR A 235 -18.27 3.93 6.57
CA THR A 235 -17.24 4.02 7.61
C THR A 235 -17.61 5.05 8.67
N THR A 236 -17.19 4.81 9.91
CA THR A 236 -17.31 5.77 11.02
C THR A 236 -16.05 6.60 11.25
N GLU A 237 -14.99 6.35 10.49
CA GLU A 237 -13.67 6.96 10.68
C GLU A 237 -13.24 7.73 9.43
N LEU A 238 -13.67 8.98 9.33
CA LEU A 238 -13.26 9.89 8.24
C LEU A 238 -12.20 10.88 8.67
N ARG A 239 -12.37 11.46 9.85
CA ARG A 239 -11.56 12.59 10.34
C ARG A 239 -10.11 12.19 10.53
N ASN A 240 -9.22 13.01 9.98
CA ASN A 240 -7.78 12.82 9.83
C ASN A 240 -7.37 11.53 9.11
N LYS A 241 -8.32 10.81 8.49
CA LYS A 241 -8.08 9.51 7.89
C LYS A 241 -8.33 9.55 6.39
N MET A 242 -9.50 10.02 5.95
CA MET A 242 -9.78 10.22 4.53
C MET A 242 -8.98 11.40 3.99
N LYS A 243 -8.23 11.15 2.91
CA LYS A 243 -7.45 12.18 2.21
C LYS A 243 -7.80 12.18 0.73
N LEU A 244 -7.97 13.38 0.18
CA LEU A 244 -8.10 13.63 -1.25
C LEU A 244 -6.75 14.13 -1.78
N SER A 245 -6.25 13.52 -2.84
CA SER A 245 -5.08 14.02 -3.58
C SER A 245 -5.52 14.43 -4.97
N ILE A 246 -5.22 15.65 -5.37
CA ILE A 246 -5.68 16.28 -6.61
C ILE A 246 -4.46 16.62 -7.45
N THR A 247 -4.43 16.17 -8.70
CA THR A 247 -3.39 16.54 -9.68
C THR A 247 -4.00 17.41 -10.77
N THR A 248 -3.39 18.55 -11.05
CA THR A 248 -3.83 19.48 -12.10
C THR A 248 -2.99 19.35 -13.37
N ALA A 249 -3.53 19.82 -14.50
CA ALA A 249 -2.92 19.67 -15.83
C ALA A 249 -1.56 20.39 -16.01
N ASP A 250 -1.23 21.32 -15.13
CA ASP A 250 0.08 21.98 -15.05
C ASP A 250 1.09 21.21 -14.19
N GLY A 251 0.71 20.05 -13.66
CA GLY A 251 1.54 19.16 -12.84
C GLY A 251 1.50 19.46 -11.34
N LYS A 252 0.78 20.49 -10.88
CA LYS A 252 0.66 20.76 -9.44
C LYS A 252 -0.17 19.71 -8.73
N LYS A 253 0.18 19.45 -7.48
CA LYS A 253 -0.52 18.51 -6.61
C LYS A 253 -1.06 19.23 -5.38
N TYR A 254 -2.26 18.85 -4.97
CA TYR A 254 -2.92 19.37 -3.78
C TYR A 254 -3.43 18.23 -2.92
N GLN A 255 -3.46 18.44 -1.60
CA GLN A 255 -3.99 17.48 -0.65
C GLN A 255 -5.02 18.13 0.28
N TYR A 256 -6.15 17.46 0.47
CA TYR A 256 -7.12 17.79 1.50
C TYR A 256 -7.31 16.59 2.42
N THR A 257 -7.15 16.80 3.74
CA THR A 257 -7.44 15.79 4.75
C THR A 257 -8.69 16.21 5.53
N VAL A 258 -9.65 15.30 5.69
CA VAL A 258 -10.90 15.61 6.43
C VAL A 258 -10.55 16.06 7.85
N PRO A 259 -10.85 17.30 8.27
CA PRO A 259 -10.40 17.81 9.56
C PRO A 259 -11.24 17.27 10.72
N ASN A 260 -10.68 17.34 11.94
CA ASN A 260 -11.35 16.92 13.19
C ASN A 260 -12.73 17.56 13.44
N ASN A 261 -12.95 18.75 12.92
CA ASN A 261 -14.19 19.53 13.06
C ASN A 261 -15.11 19.43 11.83
N SER A 262 -14.82 18.53 10.87
CA SER A 262 -15.66 18.33 9.68
C SER A 262 -17.10 17.98 10.06
N ASN A 263 -18.06 18.49 9.28
CA ASN A 263 -19.48 18.20 9.45
C ASN A 263 -19.84 16.79 9.00
N VAL A 264 -19.04 16.22 8.08
CA VAL A 264 -19.16 14.84 7.62
C VAL A 264 -18.26 13.95 8.50
N ASP A 265 -18.82 13.39 9.57
CA ASP A 265 -18.09 12.58 10.54
C ASP A 265 -18.01 11.08 10.18
N ARG A 266 -18.91 10.62 9.30
CA ARG A 266 -19.05 9.23 8.87
C ARG A 266 -19.64 9.16 7.47
N PHE A 267 -19.44 8.03 6.81
CA PHE A 267 -20.19 7.64 5.63
C PHE A 267 -21.22 6.57 5.95
N VAL A 268 -22.48 6.84 5.58
CA VAL A 268 -23.62 5.93 5.76
C VAL A 268 -23.98 5.30 4.43
N GLY A 269 -24.21 3.98 4.43
CA GLY A 269 -24.63 3.25 3.24
C GLY A 269 -25.95 3.79 2.69
N GLY A 270 -26.01 4.03 1.38
CA GLY A 270 -27.16 4.62 0.69
C GLY A 270 -27.18 6.14 0.61
N CYS A 271 -26.10 6.80 1.06
CA CYS A 271 -25.97 8.27 0.99
C CYS A 271 -24.93 8.76 -0.04
N GLU A 272 -25.18 9.95 -0.58
CA GLU A 272 -24.24 10.73 -1.38
C GLU A 272 -23.62 11.84 -0.53
N TYR A 273 -22.31 12.05 -0.68
CA TYR A 273 -21.57 13.11 -0.01
C TYR A 273 -20.84 14.00 -1.03
N ASN A 274 -21.04 15.31 -0.91
CA ASN A 274 -20.38 16.29 -1.77
C ASN A 274 -19.21 16.95 -1.05
N TYR A 275 -18.04 16.92 -1.68
CA TYR A 275 -16.84 17.61 -1.23
C TYR A 275 -16.46 18.68 -2.25
N THR A 276 -16.44 19.94 -1.84
CA THR A 276 -15.92 21.04 -2.67
C THR A 276 -14.55 21.46 -2.17
N ILE A 277 -13.51 21.22 -2.95
CA ILE A 277 -12.12 21.49 -2.57
C ILE A 277 -11.57 22.66 -3.38
N ASN A 278 -11.20 23.76 -2.71
CA ASN A 278 -10.51 24.88 -3.35
C ASN A 278 -9.01 24.57 -3.46
N VAL A 279 -8.43 24.70 -4.66
CA VAL A 279 -7.00 24.45 -4.89
C VAL A 279 -6.22 25.69 -5.34
N GLU A 280 -6.89 26.85 -5.46
CA GLU A 280 -6.23 28.14 -5.63
C GLU A 280 -6.89 29.15 -4.69
N SER A 281 -6.09 30.03 -4.09
CA SER A 281 -6.57 31.07 -3.17
C SER A 281 -7.27 32.19 -3.94
N ASP A 282 -8.46 31.93 -4.46
CA ASP A 282 -9.37 33.00 -4.87
C ASP A 282 -10.32 33.31 -3.71
N ASP A 283 -10.20 34.52 -3.18
CA ASP A 283 -11.02 35.18 -2.14
C ASP A 283 -12.48 35.41 -2.58
N SER A 284 -12.99 34.56 -3.48
CA SER A 284 -14.33 34.63 -4.05
C SER A 284 -15.24 33.60 -3.39
N SER A 285 -16.18 34.17 -2.62
CA SER A 285 -17.26 33.52 -1.88
C SER A 285 -17.74 32.20 -2.45
N LEU A 286 -17.97 31.26 -1.53
CA LEU A 286 -18.67 30.00 -1.72
C LEU A 286 -20.04 30.24 -2.36
N GLU A 287 -20.18 29.98 -3.65
CA GLU A 287 -21.45 29.53 -4.19
C GLU A 287 -21.32 28.01 -4.32
N GLY A 288 -21.95 27.30 -3.38
CA GLY A 288 -22.19 25.88 -3.54
C GLY A 288 -22.96 25.69 -4.83
N GLY A 289 -22.39 24.94 -5.76
CA GLY A 289 -23.20 24.37 -6.82
C GLY A 289 -24.19 23.44 -6.13
N ASP A 290 -25.45 23.83 -6.10
CA ASP A 290 -26.54 22.96 -5.69
C ASP A 290 -26.58 21.83 -6.74
N GLY A 291 -25.81 20.78 -6.48
CA GLY A 291 -25.83 19.53 -7.24
C GLY A 291 -27.12 18.78 -6.93
N GLY A 292 -28.25 19.44 -7.14
CA GLY A 292 -29.56 18.86 -6.94
C GLY A 292 -30.02 18.21 -8.23
N ASN A 293 -30.13 16.87 -8.21
CA ASN A 293 -31.36 16.15 -8.61
C ASN A 293 -31.28 14.61 -8.46
N GLU A 294 -30.63 14.01 -7.45
CA GLU A 294 -30.27 12.58 -7.54
C GLU A 294 -30.63 11.74 -6.27
N PRO A 295 -30.58 10.39 -6.34
CA PRO A 295 -31.49 9.46 -5.64
C PRO A 295 -30.90 8.75 -4.42
N TRP A 296 -29.58 8.86 -4.30
CA TRP A 296 -28.86 8.64 -3.08
C TRP A 296 -29.36 9.66 -2.07
N GLN A 297 -29.52 9.23 -0.81
CA GLN A 297 -29.99 10.18 0.20
C GLN A 297 -28.87 11.20 0.47
N PRO A 298 -29.18 12.50 0.62
CA PRO A 298 -28.17 13.49 1.00
C PRO A 298 -27.49 13.08 2.32
N GLY A 299 -26.19 12.79 2.25
CA GLY A 299 -25.35 12.41 3.39
C GLY A 299 -24.71 13.61 4.07
N GLY A 300 -24.51 14.69 3.33
CA GLY A 300 -23.96 15.96 3.80
C GLY A 300 -22.97 16.57 2.82
N ASP A 301 -22.66 17.85 3.04
CA ASP A 301 -21.74 18.62 2.23
C ASP A 301 -20.55 19.08 3.07
N GLU A 302 -19.36 19.02 2.50
CA GLU A 302 -18.12 19.52 3.08
C GLU A 302 -17.41 20.44 2.08
N SER A 303 -16.85 21.52 2.59
CA SER A 303 -16.03 22.44 1.81
C SER A 303 -14.73 22.70 2.54
N GLY A 304 -13.61 22.70 1.82
CA GLY A 304 -12.32 23.00 2.39
C GLY A 304 -11.30 23.42 1.34
N ASP A 305 -10.13 23.80 1.83
CA ASP A 305 -9.00 24.20 1.00
C ASP A 305 -8.01 23.04 0.94
N GLY A 306 -7.57 22.70 -0.27
CA GLY A 306 -6.49 21.76 -0.49
C GLY A 306 -5.16 22.49 -0.43
N ASP A 307 -4.23 21.97 0.38
CA ASP A 307 -2.88 22.51 0.47
C ASP A 307 -2.07 22.04 -0.74
N GLU A 308 -1.33 22.95 -1.39
CA GLU A 308 -0.36 22.58 -2.43
C GLU A 308 0.73 21.71 -1.80
N VAL A 309 1.04 20.58 -2.43
CA VAL A 309 2.03 19.60 -1.94
C VAL A 309 3.11 19.34 -2.97
N LEU A 310 4.27 18.87 -2.51
CA LEU A 310 5.41 18.60 -3.37
C LEU A 310 5.11 17.42 -4.30
N ASP A 311 5.36 17.60 -5.59
CA ASP A 311 5.41 16.50 -6.55
C ASP A 311 6.78 15.84 -6.50
N ASN A 312 6.89 14.75 -5.74
CA ASN A 312 8.12 14.00 -5.58
C ASN A 312 7.83 12.50 -5.56
N GLU A 313 8.43 11.75 -6.49
CA GLU A 313 8.28 10.29 -6.60
C GLU A 313 8.76 9.53 -5.36
N ASP A 314 9.65 10.14 -4.58
CA ASP A 314 10.13 9.59 -3.31
C ASP A 314 9.09 9.71 -2.17
N ILE A 315 7.95 10.39 -2.41
CA ILE A 315 6.78 10.45 -1.52
C ILE A 315 5.67 9.55 -2.11
N PRO A 316 5.45 8.34 -1.55
CA PRO A 316 4.36 7.48 -2.01
C PRO A 316 2.98 8.11 -1.82
N GLU A 317 2.01 7.67 -2.61
CA GLU A 317 0.61 8.09 -2.43
C GLU A 317 0.10 7.81 -1.01
N GLY A 318 -0.81 8.68 -0.53
CA GLY A 318 -1.46 8.57 0.77
C GLY A 318 -0.66 9.13 1.95
N TYR A 319 0.59 9.54 1.74
CA TYR A 319 1.35 10.30 2.75
C TYR A 319 0.75 11.69 2.94
N THR A 320 0.58 12.09 4.21
CA THR A 320 0.34 13.50 4.52
C THR A 320 1.64 14.26 4.44
N GLN A 321 1.70 15.24 3.55
CA GLN A 321 2.88 16.10 3.42
C GLN A 321 2.74 17.29 4.37
N VAL A 322 3.75 17.52 5.19
CA VAL A 322 3.79 18.61 6.18
C VAL A 322 5.07 19.39 5.97
N THR A 323 4.94 20.62 5.47
CA THR A 323 6.09 21.51 5.27
C THR A 323 6.61 22.03 6.60
N VAL A 324 7.91 21.88 6.82
CA VAL A 324 8.62 22.40 8.00
C VAL A 324 8.96 23.87 7.77
N VAL A 325 8.05 24.76 8.17
CA VAL A 325 8.10 26.19 7.83
C VAL A 325 9.08 27.03 8.67
N SER A 326 9.62 26.51 9.78
CA SER A 326 10.59 27.23 10.61
C SER A 326 11.82 26.38 10.95
N SER A 327 12.98 27.04 11.03
CA SER A 327 14.27 26.40 11.35
C SER A 327 14.31 25.77 12.75
N ASP A 328 13.44 26.20 13.65
CA ASP A 328 13.32 25.75 15.04
C ASP A 328 11.99 25.01 15.30
N ALA A 329 11.34 24.54 14.24
CA ALA A 329 10.06 23.85 14.34
C ALA A 329 10.14 22.66 15.31
N ASN A 330 9.17 22.57 16.23
CA ASN A 330 9.04 21.41 17.09
C ASN A 330 8.45 20.24 16.28
N LEU A 331 9.32 19.41 15.72
CA LEU A 331 8.91 18.28 14.87
C LEU A 331 8.02 17.27 15.60
N THR A 332 8.18 17.12 16.92
CA THR A 332 7.28 16.28 17.73
C THR A 332 5.86 16.84 17.76
N GLU A 333 5.70 18.16 17.89
CA GLU A 333 4.38 18.80 17.88
C GLU A 333 3.73 18.75 16.49
N LEU A 334 4.52 18.90 15.42
CA LEU A 334 4.04 18.72 14.04
C LEU A 334 3.52 17.30 13.80
N LEU A 335 4.25 16.28 14.26
CA LEU A 335 3.82 14.89 14.17
C LEU A 335 2.55 14.63 14.99
N ASN A 336 2.47 15.18 16.21
CA ASN A 336 1.26 15.03 17.04
C ASN A 336 0.03 15.69 16.42
N SER A 337 0.21 16.82 15.74
CA SER A 337 -0.89 17.52 15.05
C SER A 337 -1.40 16.73 13.84
N ASN A 338 -0.57 15.88 13.26
CA ASN A 338 -0.86 15.08 12.07
C ASN A 338 -0.95 13.57 12.36
N LYS A 339 -1.05 13.17 13.63
CA LYS A 339 -0.96 11.75 14.02
C LYS A 339 -2.11 10.87 13.52
N GLY A 340 -3.22 11.47 13.11
CA GLY A 340 -4.32 10.73 12.47
C GLY A 340 -3.97 10.18 11.08
N SER A 341 -2.93 10.74 10.45
CA SER A 341 -2.60 10.45 9.05
C SER A 341 -1.90 9.12 8.80
N GLU A 342 -1.50 8.38 9.85
CA GLU A 342 -0.67 7.14 9.88
C GLU A 342 0.67 7.20 9.10
N LYS A 343 0.70 7.83 7.94
CA LYS A 343 1.84 8.04 7.05
C LYS A 343 2.07 9.53 6.88
N VAL A 344 3.25 10.01 7.30
CA VAL A 344 3.60 11.43 7.31
C VAL A 344 4.94 11.64 6.61
N ALA A 345 5.00 12.61 5.71
CA ALA A 345 6.22 13.10 5.10
C ALA A 345 6.47 14.53 5.57
N LEU A 346 7.56 14.74 6.31
CA LEU A 346 8.04 16.06 6.68
C LEU A 346 8.87 16.61 5.53
N ILE A 347 8.40 17.71 4.93
CA ILE A 347 9.02 18.35 3.78
C ILE A 347 9.88 19.51 4.28
N PHE A 348 11.17 19.47 3.95
CA PHE A 348 12.15 20.46 4.37
C PHE A 348 12.53 21.34 3.18
N PRO A 349 12.11 22.62 3.16
CA PRO A 349 12.67 23.62 2.26
C PRO A 349 14.17 23.78 2.48
N GLU A 350 14.89 24.33 1.49
CA GLU A 350 16.31 24.64 1.63
C GLU A 350 16.56 25.52 2.87
N GLY A 351 17.44 25.07 3.77
CA GLY A 351 17.66 25.75 5.03
C GLY A 351 18.49 24.95 6.03
N ASN A 352 18.70 25.56 7.20
CA ASN A 352 19.34 24.93 8.35
C ASN A 352 18.30 24.82 9.48
N TYR A 353 18.09 23.62 9.96
CA TYR A 353 17.10 23.28 10.97
C TYR A 353 17.81 22.70 12.19
N THR A 354 17.27 22.97 13.36
CA THR A 354 17.72 22.35 14.61
C THR A 354 16.53 21.71 15.30
N SER A 355 16.67 20.44 15.66
CA SER A 355 15.64 19.73 16.43
C SER A 355 16.23 19.08 17.67
N GLY A 356 15.44 19.11 18.75
CA GLY A 356 15.62 18.20 19.88
C GLY A 356 15.27 16.76 19.50
N LYS A 357 15.12 15.92 20.52
CA LYS A 357 14.56 14.57 20.38
C LYS A 357 13.21 14.62 19.65
N ILE A 358 13.07 13.85 18.57
CA ILE A 358 11.86 13.79 17.76
C ILE A 358 11.07 12.56 18.21
N THR A 359 9.95 12.77 18.90
CA THR A 359 9.10 11.65 19.37
C THR A 359 7.96 11.41 18.39
N VAL A 360 8.00 10.27 17.71
CA VAL A 360 6.96 9.83 16.78
C VAL A 360 5.79 9.23 17.58
N PRO A 361 4.57 9.75 17.43
CA PRO A 361 3.40 9.21 18.10
C PRO A 361 3.05 7.82 17.58
N ALA A 362 2.49 6.94 18.43
CA ALA A 362 2.23 5.54 18.11
C ALA A 362 1.27 5.32 16.93
N GLU A 363 0.43 6.32 16.64
CA GLU A 363 -0.49 6.34 15.52
C GLU A 363 0.23 6.55 14.18
N VAL A 364 1.40 7.21 14.16
CA VAL A 364 2.23 7.35 12.95
C VAL A 364 3.05 6.08 12.75
N LYS A 365 2.75 5.38 11.65
CA LYS A 365 3.32 4.11 11.20
C LYS A 365 4.45 4.30 10.21
N GLU A 366 4.37 5.33 9.38
CA GLU A 366 5.41 5.61 8.39
C GLU A 366 5.82 7.09 8.45
N LEU A 367 7.11 7.35 8.55
CA LEU A 367 7.67 8.71 8.64
C LEU A 367 8.78 8.91 7.62
N LEU A 368 8.65 9.94 6.77
CA LEU A 368 9.69 10.37 5.83
C LEU A 368 10.20 11.77 6.19
N PHE A 369 11.50 11.99 6.04
CA PHE A 369 12.15 13.29 6.05
C PHE A 369 12.68 13.54 4.64
N ILE A 370 12.15 14.55 3.96
CA ILE A 370 12.37 14.74 2.52
C ILE A 370 12.68 16.20 2.23
N SER A 371 13.72 16.46 1.43
CA SER A 371 13.99 17.80 0.89
C SER A 371 12.95 18.20 -0.16
N GLU A 372 12.54 19.47 -0.11
CA GLU A 372 11.73 20.10 -1.15
C GLU A 372 12.52 20.31 -2.46
N THR A 373 13.85 20.42 -2.35
CA THR A 373 14.72 20.84 -3.46
C THR A 373 15.80 19.80 -3.75
N GLU A 374 16.53 19.99 -4.85
CA GLU A 374 17.72 19.19 -5.14
C GLU A 374 18.86 19.46 -4.13
N ASN A 375 18.91 20.66 -3.54
CA ASN A 375 19.87 20.97 -2.49
C ASN A 375 19.46 20.31 -1.17
N GLN A 376 20.45 19.82 -0.42
CA GLN A 376 20.22 19.19 0.88
C GLN A 376 20.00 20.25 1.96
N PRO A 377 18.82 20.35 2.59
CA PRO A 377 18.66 21.07 3.84
C PRO A 377 19.40 20.34 4.96
N LYS A 378 19.97 21.12 5.87
CA LYS A 378 20.71 20.62 7.02
C LYS A 378 19.79 20.47 8.23
N LEU A 379 19.76 19.30 8.84
CA LEU A 379 19.09 19.02 10.11
C LEU A 379 20.12 18.67 11.19
N GLU A 380 20.32 19.60 12.13
CA GLU A 380 21.13 19.40 13.32
C GLU A 380 20.27 18.84 14.46
N LEU A 381 20.61 17.64 14.92
CA LEU A 381 19.91 16.93 15.99
C LEU A 381 20.66 17.09 17.31
N THR A 382 19.93 17.48 18.35
CA THR A 382 20.41 17.43 19.75
C THR A 382 19.81 16.25 20.53
N GLY A 383 18.97 15.45 19.86
CA GLY A 383 18.45 14.15 20.29
C GLY A 383 17.91 13.40 19.07
N GLY A 384 17.88 12.07 19.13
CA GLY A 384 17.51 11.23 17.99
C GLY A 384 16.00 11.16 17.72
N VAL A 385 15.65 10.41 16.67
CA VAL A 385 14.28 9.99 16.41
C VAL A 385 13.92 8.85 17.34
N ALA A 386 12.74 8.95 17.95
CA ALA A 386 12.27 8.03 18.99
C ALA A 386 10.80 7.67 18.84
N TRP A 387 10.44 6.45 19.22
CA TRP A 387 9.06 6.01 19.36
C TRP A 387 8.97 4.94 20.45
N GLU A 388 7.76 4.60 20.88
CA GLU A 388 7.52 3.59 21.91
C GLU A 388 7.06 2.27 21.30
N GLY A 389 7.53 1.15 21.88
CA GLY A 389 7.16 -0.19 21.44
C GLY A 389 7.62 -0.50 20.02
N THR A 390 6.80 -1.26 19.29
CA THR A 390 7.06 -1.69 17.90
C THR A 390 6.05 -1.08 16.93
N THR A 391 5.81 0.23 17.06
CA THR A 391 4.70 0.91 16.38
C THR A 391 5.03 1.47 15.01
N LEU A 392 6.32 1.70 14.72
CA LEU A 392 6.78 2.31 13.48
C LEU A 392 7.14 1.22 12.46
N ASP A 393 6.47 1.24 11.32
CA ASP A 393 6.68 0.33 10.19
C ASP A 393 7.79 0.86 9.28
N LYS A 394 7.83 2.17 9.02
CA LYS A 394 8.83 2.78 8.12
C LYS A 394 9.41 4.08 8.66
N LEU A 395 10.74 4.20 8.56
CA LEU A 395 11.46 5.47 8.69
C LEU A 395 12.28 5.68 7.43
N ALA A 396 12.23 6.87 6.83
CA ALA A 396 13.12 7.20 5.72
C ALA A 396 13.65 8.62 5.78
N PHE A 397 14.89 8.79 5.31
CA PHE A 397 15.51 10.08 5.05
C PHE A 397 15.89 10.14 3.57
N ASN A 398 15.51 11.23 2.89
CA ASN A 398 15.80 11.43 1.48
C ASN A 398 16.31 12.85 1.21
N ASN A 399 17.49 12.93 0.62
CA ASN A 399 18.14 14.17 0.24
C ASN A 399 18.35 15.16 1.41
N MET A 400 18.80 14.66 2.55
CA MET A 400 19.03 15.45 3.77
C MET A 400 20.52 15.49 4.12
N GLU A 401 21.01 16.64 4.63
CA GLU A 401 22.23 16.69 5.44
C GLU A 401 21.84 16.54 6.91
N ILE A 402 22.41 15.58 7.64
CA ILE A 402 22.05 15.29 9.03
C ILE A 402 23.31 15.22 9.89
N THR A 403 23.29 15.90 11.04
CA THR A 403 24.40 15.88 12.00
C THR A 403 23.93 15.95 13.44
N GLY A 404 24.76 15.53 14.39
CA GLY A 404 24.43 15.60 15.81
C GLY A 404 25.52 15.00 16.71
N ASP A 405 26.39 15.86 17.25
CA ASP A 405 27.49 15.43 18.11
C ASP A 405 26.96 14.72 19.38
N GLY A 406 27.46 13.52 19.64
CA GLY A 406 26.99 12.68 20.74
C GLY A 406 25.56 12.14 20.60
N VAL A 407 24.92 12.31 19.43
CA VAL A 407 23.53 11.89 19.17
C VAL A 407 23.49 10.61 18.34
N LYS A 408 22.57 9.70 18.68
CA LYS A 408 22.19 8.58 17.80
C LYS A 408 21.05 9.01 16.89
N LEU A 409 21.10 8.70 15.60
CA LEU A 409 20.01 9.07 14.68
C LEU A 409 18.68 8.44 15.11
N VAL A 410 18.74 7.16 15.50
CA VAL A 410 17.63 6.44 16.16
C VAL A 410 18.00 6.17 17.61
N GLU A 411 17.11 6.52 18.54
CA GLU A 411 17.33 6.34 19.98
C GLU A 411 17.41 4.84 20.39
N GLU A 412 18.25 4.53 21.38
CA GLU A 412 18.72 3.17 21.73
C GLU A 412 17.64 2.15 22.14
N ASN A 413 16.39 2.56 22.37
CA ASN A 413 15.30 1.68 22.78
C ASN A 413 14.20 1.52 21.72
N CYS A 414 14.43 2.07 20.52
CA CYS A 414 13.43 2.06 19.47
C CYS A 414 13.50 0.76 18.68
N ALA A 415 12.38 0.04 18.62
CA ALA A 415 12.24 -1.15 17.80
C ALA A 415 11.18 -0.90 16.73
N PHE A 416 11.51 -1.11 15.47
CA PHE A 416 10.53 -1.15 14.38
C PHE A 416 9.51 -2.28 14.59
N ALA A 417 8.34 -2.12 13.99
CA ALA A 417 7.39 -3.20 13.78
C ALA A 417 8.04 -4.38 13.02
N ASP A 418 7.44 -5.56 13.15
CA ASP A 418 7.92 -6.72 12.39
C ASP A 418 7.74 -6.49 10.89
N ASN A 419 8.76 -6.83 10.10
CA ASN A 419 8.87 -6.48 8.68
C ASN A 419 8.96 -4.97 8.38
N GLY A 420 9.38 -4.17 9.37
CA GLY A 420 9.61 -2.74 9.16
C GLY A 420 10.76 -2.44 8.18
N MET A 421 10.84 -1.19 7.73
CA MET A 421 11.83 -0.71 6.76
C MET A 421 12.52 0.56 7.27
N PHE A 422 13.84 0.63 7.11
CA PHE A 422 14.60 1.85 7.35
C PHE A 422 15.46 2.20 6.13
N GLU A 423 15.15 3.33 5.49
CA GLU A 423 15.79 3.77 4.25
C GLU A 423 16.52 5.10 4.42
N ILE A 424 17.75 5.18 3.95
CA ILE A 424 18.55 6.40 3.88
C ILE A 424 19.00 6.54 2.43
N LYS A 425 18.51 7.57 1.74
CA LYS A 425 18.74 7.76 0.31
C LYS A 425 19.26 9.16 0.03
N LYS A 426 20.28 9.31 -0.81
CA LYS A 426 20.79 10.62 -1.25
C LYS A 426 21.20 11.53 -0.08
N CYS A 427 21.56 11.00 1.08
CA CYS A 427 21.83 11.80 2.28
C CYS A 427 23.32 12.00 2.54
N TYR A 428 23.66 13.11 3.20
CA TYR A 428 24.95 13.29 3.85
C TYR A 428 24.77 13.26 5.37
N ILE A 429 25.24 12.20 6.03
CA ILE A 429 25.13 12.05 7.50
C ILE A 429 26.53 12.10 8.11
N HIS A 430 26.73 12.98 9.09
CA HIS A 430 28.06 13.17 9.66
C HIS A 430 28.08 13.57 11.14
N ASP A 431 29.18 13.25 11.82
CA ASP A 431 29.45 13.60 13.22
C ASP A 431 28.31 13.15 14.15
N MET A 432 27.89 11.89 14.03
CA MET A 432 26.87 11.25 14.90
C MET A 432 27.48 10.06 15.65
N THR A 433 26.86 9.64 16.75
CA THR A 433 27.33 8.45 17.49
C THR A 433 26.98 7.16 16.74
N ASP A 434 25.70 6.91 16.48
CA ASP A 434 25.25 5.71 15.76
C ASP A 434 24.07 6.06 14.85
N ILE A 435 23.88 5.30 13.76
CA ILE A 435 22.68 5.39 12.91
C ILE A 435 21.56 4.52 13.48
N LEU A 436 21.76 3.19 13.49
CA LEU A 436 20.83 2.22 14.10
C LEU A 436 21.59 1.29 15.04
N SER A 437 21.47 1.54 16.35
CA SER A 437 22.19 0.82 17.40
C SER A 437 21.28 0.59 18.61
N ILE A 438 21.16 -0.67 19.04
CA ILE A 438 20.31 -1.08 20.16
C ILE A 438 21.11 -1.88 21.20
N ALA A 439 20.78 -1.72 22.47
CA ALA A 439 21.47 -2.42 23.56
C ALA A 439 21.35 -3.96 23.44
N ALA A 440 20.16 -4.43 23.08
CA ALA A 440 19.82 -5.84 22.90
C ALA A 440 18.99 -6.04 21.63
N THR A 441 19.32 -7.08 20.86
CA THR A 441 18.62 -7.38 19.61
C THR A 441 17.11 -7.54 19.82
N PRO A 442 16.27 -6.81 19.08
CA PRO A 442 14.82 -6.89 19.23
C PRO A 442 14.28 -8.23 18.75
N ALA A 443 13.09 -8.59 19.22
CA ALA A 443 12.38 -9.78 18.73
C ALA A 443 11.81 -9.59 17.33
N THR A 444 11.48 -8.35 16.95
CA THR A 444 11.05 -7.97 15.61
C THR A 444 12.24 -7.88 14.67
N LYS A 445 11.99 -8.12 13.38
CA LYS A 445 13.03 -8.09 12.35
C LYS A 445 12.66 -7.09 11.26
N LEU A 446 13.60 -6.22 10.88
CA LEU A 446 13.44 -5.38 9.70
C LEU A 446 13.34 -6.26 8.45
N ALA A 447 12.39 -5.96 7.57
CA ALA A 447 12.42 -6.50 6.22
C ALA A 447 13.63 -5.94 5.45
N SER A 448 13.93 -4.66 5.61
CA SER A 448 15.08 -4.02 4.98
C SER A 448 15.69 -2.88 5.79
N PHE A 449 17.02 -2.78 5.72
CA PHE A 449 17.79 -1.58 6.04
C PHE A 449 18.59 -1.19 4.80
N THR A 450 18.32 -0.01 4.25
CA THR A 450 18.85 0.43 2.94
C THR A 450 19.60 1.75 3.09
N VAL A 451 20.82 1.77 2.58
CA VAL A 451 21.65 2.97 2.37
C VAL A 451 21.98 3.05 0.89
N ASP A 452 21.47 4.07 0.20
CA ASP A 452 21.66 4.25 -1.24
C ASP A 452 22.07 5.68 -1.57
N ASP A 453 23.11 5.85 -2.36
CA ASP A 453 23.61 7.17 -2.78
C ASP A 453 23.91 8.09 -1.57
N CYS A 454 24.50 7.56 -0.49
CA CYS A 454 24.73 8.32 0.75
C CYS A 454 26.20 8.52 1.07
N GLN A 455 26.56 9.68 1.64
CA GLN A 455 27.84 9.88 2.30
C GLN A 455 27.61 9.78 3.81
N ILE A 456 28.17 8.77 4.46
CA ILE A 456 28.04 8.59 5.91
C ILE A 456 29.45 8.63 6.51
N THR A 457 29.72 9.66 7.30
CA THR A 457 31.08 9.96 7.76
C THR A 457 31.14 10.18 9.26
N LYS A 458 32.21 9.74 9.93
CA LYS A 458 32.43 9.98 11.37
C LYS A 458 31.24 9.53 12.23
N VAL A 459 30.83 8.28 12.05
CA VAL A 459 29.81 7.61 12.86
C VAL A 459 30.45 6.41 13.54
N SER A 460 30.12 6.06 14.79
CA SER A 460 30.66 4.84 15.38
C SER A 460 30.07 3.60 14.69
N SER A 461 28.74 3.48 14.62
CA SER A 461 28.10 2.31 14.00
C SER A 461 26.96 2.68 13.05
N LEU A 462 26.95 2.07 11.87
CA LEU A 462 25.83 2.16 10.93
C LEU A 462 24.70 1.20 11.34
N PHE A 463 25.00 -0.07 11.57
CA PHE A 463 24.02 -1.07 12.01
C PHE A 463 24.60 -1.97 13.11
N PHE A 464 24.10 -1.82 14.35
CA PHE A 464 24.66 -2.51 15.51
C PHE A 464 23.58 -3.21 16.35
N ARG A 465 23.77 -4.53 16.55
CA ARG A 465 22.93 -5.43 17.34
C ARG A 465 21.46 -5.50 16.94
N TYR A 466 21.08 -4.91 15.80
CA TYR A 466 19.70 -4.92 15.32
C TYR A 466 19.41 -6.15 14.44
N ALA A 467 18.14 -6.53 14.24
CA ALA A 467 17.76 -7.68 13.40
C ALA A 467 17.22 -7.21 12.03
N ALA A 468 17.75 -7.78 10.94
CA ALA A 468 17.33 -7.44 9.57
C ALA A 468 17.37 -8.65 8.63
N GLU A 469 16.39 -8.75 7.74
CA GLU A 469 16.37 -9.74 6.66
C GLU A 469 17.35 -9.31 5.56
N VAL A 470 17.27 -8.06 5.11
CA VAL A 470 18.19 -7.54 4.09
C VAL A 470 18.83 -6.25 4.57
N ILE A 471 20.16 -6.20 4.51
CA ILE A 471 20.95 -4.97 4.61
C ILE A 471 21.51 -4.67 3.22
N THR A 472 21.22 -3.48 2.69
CA THR A 472 21.70 -3.03 1.37
C THR A 472 22.44 -1.72 1.51
N ILE A 473 23.69 -1.68 1.05
CA ILE A 473 24.54 -0.48 0.99
C ILE A 473 25.02 -0.36 -0.45
N ILE A 474 24.52 0.62 -1.17
CA ILE A 474 24.83 0.79 -2.59
C ILE A 474 25.14 2.23 -2.93
N ASN A 475 26.01 2.43 -3.92
CA ASN A 475 26.36 3.76 -4.44
C ASN A 475 26.84 4.73 -3.33
N SER A 476 27.40 4.21 -2.24
CA SER A 476 27.56 4.97 -1.00
C SER A 476 28.99 5.03 -0.52
N THR A 477 29.32 6.11 0.19
CA THR A 477 30.61 6.31 0.83
C THR A 477 30.46 6.17 2.34
N LEU A 478 31.23 5.27 2.93
CA LEU A 478 31.33 5.07 4.37
C LEU A 478 32.74 5.47 4.81
N TYR A 479 32.85 6.50 5.65
CA TYR A 479 34.14 7.05 6.07
C TYR A 479 34.26 7.20 7.58
N ASP A 480 35.40 6.81 8.15
CA ASP A 480 35.76 7.03 9.55
C ASP A 480 34.74 6.48 10.56
N MET A 481 34.40 5.19 10.42
CA MET A 481 33.47 4.49 11.32
C MET A 481 34.04 3.20 11.92
N GLU A 482 33.43 2.71 12.99
CA GLU A 482 33.87 1.46 13.66
C GLU A 482 33.20 0.26 13.02
N TYR A 483 31.87 0.24 12.98
CA TYR A 483 31.08 -0.90 12.52
C TYR A 483 30.15 -0.52 11.37
N THR A 484 30.25 -1.24 10.24
CA THR A 484 29.26 -1.14 9.16
C THR A 484 28.02 -1.96 9.48
N ALA A 485 28.17 -3.26 9.79
CA ALA A 485 27.08 -4.12 10.23
C ALA A 485 27.57 -5.22 11.18
N ASN A 486 27.20 -5.11 12.46
CA ASN A 486 27.58 -6.08 13.50
C ASN A 486 26.35 -6.53 14.28
N SER A 487 25.87 -7.75 14.02
CA SER A 487 24.72 -8.31 14.72
C SER A 487 24.62 -9.84 14.58
N ASN A 488 24.07 -10.49 15.59
CA ASN A 488 23.78 -11.93 15.57
C ASN A 488 22.53 -12.29 14.74
N ALA A 489 21.79 -11.30 14.22
CA ALA A 489 20.46 -11.48 13.62
C ALA A 489 20.30 -10.88 12.21
N MET A 490 21.34 -11.00 11.38
CA MET A 490 21.31 -10.60 9.96
C MET A 490 21.12 -11.83 9.06
N SER A 491 20.27 -11.74 8.03
CA SER A 491 20.14 -12.80 6.99
C SER A 491 21.05 -12.54 5.79
N THR A 492 20.87 -11.40 5.09
CA THR A 492 21.61 -11.05 3.88
C THR A 492 22.19 -9.64 3.99
N ILE A 493 23.41 -9.46 3.50
CA ILE A 493 24.12 -8.18 3.44
C ILE A 493 24.60 -7.99 2.01
N ARG A 494 24.27 -6.86 1.39
CA ARG A 494 24.67 -6.49 0.03
C ARG A 494 25.40 -5.17 0.06
N VAL A 495 26.61 -5.15 -0.47
CA VAL A 495 27.44 -3.95 -0.57
C VAL A 495 27.96 -3.84 -1.99
N GLU A 496 27.48 -2.86 -2.74
CA GLU A 496 27.86 -2.71 -4.15
C GLU A 496 28.14 -1.28 -4.54
N ASN A 497 29.08 -1.08 -5.47
CA ASN A 497 29.42 0.26 -5.97
C ASN A 497 29.67 1.26 -4.84
N SER A 498 30.37 0.85 -3.78
CA SER A 498 30.53 1.65 -2.56
C SER A 498 32.00 1.87 -2.22
N THR A 499 32.29 3.01 -1.58
CA THR A 499 33.63 3.43 -1.15
C THR A 499 33.72 3.35 0.37
N LEU A 500 34.55 2.45 0.89
CA LEU A 500 34.72 2.21 2.34
C LEU A 500 36.13 2.64 2.75
N VAL A 501 36.25 3.67 3.58
CA VAL A 501 37.55 4.27 3.92
C VAL A 501 37.66 4.51 5.43
N GLY A 502 38.82 4.20 6.01
CA GLY A 502 39.10 4.53 7.41
C GLY A 502 38.22 3.79 8.42
N LEU A 503 37.75 2.59 8.08
CA LEU A 503 37.03 1.75 9.04
C LEU A 503 37.99 1.23 10.10
N ARG A 504 37.60 1.33 11.38
CA ARG A 504 38.49 1.11 12.54
C ARG A 504 38.39 -0.30 13.13
N THR A 505 37.34 -1.06 12.78
CA THR A 505 37.15 -2.45 13.19
C THR A 505 36.59 -3.29 12.04
N THR A 506 36.48 -4.61 12.23
CA THR A 506 35.93 -5.50 11.21
C THR A 506 34.53 -5.05 10.78
N PRO A 507 34.34 -4.66 9.50
CA PRO A 507 33.10 -4.02 9.06
C PRO A 507 31.84 -4.90 9.18
N PHE A 508 31.95 -6.21 8.89
CA PHE A 508 30.82 -7.13 8.86
C PHE A 508 31.02 -8.31 9.80
N GLU A 509 30.17 -8.43 10.83
CA GLU A 509 30.36 -9.42 11.90
C GLU A 509 29.12 -10.23 12.28
N ASN A 510 29.38 -11.43 12.83
CA ASN A 510 28.48 -12.28 13.64
C ASN A 510 27.32 -13.01 12.94
N SER A 511 26.79 -12.52 11.83
CA SER A 511 25.77 -13.23 11.05
C SER A 511 25.72 -12.71 9.61
N GLY A 512 24.76 -13.19 8.83
CA GLY A 512 24.50 -12.72 7.48
C GLY A 512 25.27 -13.47 6.41
N ARG A 513 24.75 -13.44 5.18
CA ARG A 513 25.45 -13.85 3.98
C ARG A 513 25.81 -12.62 3.16
N LEU A 514 27.07 -12.47 2.77
CA LEU A 514 27.59 -11.26 2.14
C LEU A 514 27.62 -11.38 0.60
N THR A 515 27.11 -10.35 -0.07
CA THR A 515 27.42 -10.00 -1.46
C THR A 515 28.23 -8.71 -1.44
N PHE A 516 29.42 -8.72 -2.03
CA PHE A 516 30.35 -7.58 -1.99
C PHE A 516 31.00 -7.37 -3.36
N ASN A 517 30.45 -6.46 -4.16
CA ASN A 517 30.86 -6.28 -5.56
C ASN A 517 31.20 -4.84 -5.92
N ASN A 518 32.20 -4.65 -6.78
CA ASN A 518 32.52 -3.36 -7.39
C ASN A 518 32.74 -2.25 -6.36
N ASN A 519 33.37 -2.56 -5.22
CA ASN A 519 33.65 -1.61 -4.16
C ASN A 519 35.12 -1.16 -4.18
N ILE A 520 35.41 0.00 -3.59
CA ILE A 520 36.79 0.41 -3.27
C ILE A 520 36.92 0.44 -1.74
N ILE A 521 37.92 -0.27 -1.20
CA ILE A 521 38.20 -0.29 0.23
C ILE A 521 39.60 0.25 0.55
N ALA A 522 39.68 1.19 1.48
CA ALA A 522 40.93 1.69 2.05
C ALA A 522 40.83 1.72 3.58
N CYS A 523 40.82 0.52 4.16
CA CYS A 523 40.60 0.31 5.59
C CYS A 523 41.75 -0.48 6.18
N PHE A 524 42.30 0.01 7.28
CA PHE A 524 43.49 -0.52 7.90
C PHE A 524 43.35 -0.53 9.42
N THR A 525 43.99 -1.49 10.08
CA THR A 525 44.15 -1.48 11.54
C THR A 525 45.62 -1.72 11.90
N SER A 526 46.01 -1.27 13.10
CA SER A 526 47.34 -1.52 13.66
C SER A 526 47.38 -2.75 14.59
N GLY A 527 46.25 -3.43 14.80
CA GLY A 527 46.11 -4.55 15.74
C GLY A 527 45.72 -5.87 15.08
N GLY A 528 46.65 -6.83 14.99
CA GLY A 528 46.44 -8.16 14.40
C GLY A 528 45.61 -9.15 15.24
N ASP A 529 44.84 -8.67 16.21
CA ASP A 529 43.95 -9.49 17.05
C ASP A 529 42.54 -9.60 16.42
N LYS A 530 42.46 -10.04 15.15
CA LYS A 530 41.24 -10.37 14.40
C LYS A 530 40.33 -9.19 14.00
N GLN A 531 40.73 -7.95 14.30
CA GLN A 531 40.01 -6.74 13.89
C GLN A 531 40.44 -6.24 12.49
N ASP A 532 41.43 -6.90 11.90
CA ASP A 532 42.01 -6.69 10.57
C ASP A 532 41.28 -7.45 9.46
N ASN A 533 40.11 -8.03 9.76
CA ASN A 533 39.29 -8.69 8.75
C ASN A 533 38.30 -7.72 8.09
N LEU A 534 37.95 -8.00 6.84
CA LEU A 534 36.73 -7.44 6.22
C LEU A 534 35.48 -8.07 6.85
N THR A 535 35.54 -9.37 7.14
CA THR A 535 34.41 -10.11 7.72
C THR A 535 34.85 -11.06 8.83
N TYR A 536 34.02 -11.21 9.86
CA TYR A 536 34.27 -12.17 10.95
C TYR A 536 33.00 -12.86 11.41
N SER A 537 33.02 -14.20 11.47
CA SER A 537 31.87 -15.00 11.96
C SER A 537 30.55 -14.80 11.21
N ILE A 538 30.61 -14.33 9.95
CA ILE A 538 29.44 -14.32 9.06
C ILE A 538 29.08 -15.75 8.62
N LYS A 539 27.84 -15.97 8.14
CA LYS A 539 27.34 -17.30 7.74
C LYS A 539 27.90 -17.77 6.39
N GLY A 540 28.38 -16.85 5.57
CA GLY A 540 29.01 -17.15 4.28
C GLY A 540 29.07 -15.95 3.35
N ILE A 541 29.73 -16.12 2.22
CA ILE A 541 29.82 -15.14 1.15
C ILE A 541 29.10 -15.75 -0.06
N ASP A 542 28.13 -15.02 -0.61
CA ASP A 542 27.34 -15.44 -1.78
C ASP A 542 27.99 -14.99 -3.09
N ALA A 543 28.57 -13.79 -3.11
CA ALA A 543 29.30 -13.26 -4.26
C ALA A 543 30.33 -12.22 -3.81
N PHE A 544 31.49 -12.22 -4.47
CA PHE A 544 32.58 -11.29 -4.19
C PHE A 544 33.42 -11.07 -5.46
N SER A 545 33.32 -9.91 -6.10
CA SER A 545 34.02 -9.65 -7.37
C SER A 545 34.18 -8.17 -7.71
N GLY A 546 35.17 -7.83 -8.53
CA GLY A 546 35.29 -6.48 -9.09
C GLY A 546 35.76 -5.41 -8.09
N ASN A 547 36.30 -5.80 -6.94
CA ASN A 547 36.67 -4.85 -5.88
C ASN A 547 38.11 -4.35 -6.02
N TYR A 548 38.38 -3.17 -5.46
CA TYR A 548 39.72 -2.60 -5.32
C TYR A 548 40.05 -2.44 -3.84
N ALA A 549 41.29 -2.75 -3.45
CA ALA A 549 41.79 -2.52 -2.10
C ALA A 549 43.02 -1.60 -2.14
N ALA A 550 43.12 -0.71 -1.16
CA ALA A 550 44.33 0.06 -0.94
C ALA A 550 45.41 -0.80 -0.29
N ALA A 551 46.64 -0.70 -0.80
CA ALA A 551 47.83 -1.15 -0.11
C ALA A 551 48.14 -0.20 1.06
N PRO A 552 48.58 -0.72 2.21
CA PRO A 552 49.00 0.13 3.32
C PRO A 552 50.26 0.92 2.95
N ASP A 553 50.32 2.18 3.37
CA ASP A 553 51.51 3.04 3.19
C ASP A 553 52.63 2.74 4.22
N ASP A 554 52.34 1.90 5.21
CA ASP A 554 53.23 1.52 6.31
C ASP A 554 53.03 0.02 6.64
N ASP A 555 54.12 -0.73 6.79
CA ASP A 555 54.12 -2.17 7.10
C ASP A 555 53.46 -2.53 8.45
N SER A 556 53.24 -1.55 9.33
CA SER A 556 52.52 -1.72 10.60
C SER A 556 51.00 -1.72 10.45
N LEU A 557 50.48 -1.35 9.28
CA LEU A 557 49.07 -1.35 8.96
C LEU A 557 48.65 -2.65 8.28
N LEU A 558 47.57 -3.24 8.78
CA LEU A 558 46.99 -4.47 8.27
C LEU A 558 45.72 -4.13 7.46
N PRO A 559 45.66 -4.47 6.16
CA PRO A 559 44.50 -4.18 5.32
C PRO A 559 43.32 -5.07 5.66
N MET A 560 42.12 -4.49 5.77
CA MET A 560 40.88 -5.21 6.07
C MET A 560 40.29 -5.90 4.84
N ILE A 561 40.96 -6.94 4.35
CA ILE A 561 40.62 -7.62 3.08
C ILE A 561 40.37 -9.12 3.22
N GLU A 562 40.36 -9.64 4.45
CA GLU A 562 40.23 -11.08 4.75
C GLU A 562 38.85 -11.46 5.32
N ASP A 563 38.45 -12.72 5.13
CA ASP A 563 37.35 -13.36 5.87
C ASP A 563 37.91 -14.31 6.92
N SER A 564 37.76 -13.94 8.18
CA SER A 564 38.14 -14.74 9.34
C SER A 564 39.58 -15.29 9.22
N ASN A 565 40.52 -14.39 8.94
CA ASN A 565 41.96 -14.61 8.76
C ASN A 565 42.32 -15.49 7.54
N LYS A 566 41.49 -15.44 6.50
CA LYS A 566 41.73 -16.12 5.22
C LYS A 566 41.49 -15.16 4.08
N THR A 567 42.35 -15.25 3.08
CA THR A 567 42.16 -14.51 1.83
C THR A 567 40.87 -14.94 1.13
N LEU A 568 40.32 -14.06 0.30
CA LEU A 568 39.08 -14.31 -0.44
C LEU A 568 39.33 -15.31 -1.58
N GLU A 569 40.54 -15.31 -2.13
CA GLU A 569 41.03 -16.28 -3.11
C GLU A 569 41.03 -17.70 -2.51
N ASP A 570 41.51 -17.89 -1.26
CA ASP A 570 41.47 -19.18 -0.55
C ASP A 570 40.04 -19.63 -0.20
N ARG A 571 39.06 -18.72 -0.26
CA ARG A 571 37.63 -18.98 -0.10
C ARG A 571 36.93 -19.32 -1.42
N GLY A 572 37.64 -19.31 -2.54
CA GLY A 572 37.13 -19.65 -3.87
C GLY A 572 36.67 -18.46 -4.71
N PHE A 573 37.01 -17.23 -4.31
CA PHE A 573 36.73 -16.01 -5.07
C PHE A 573 38.00 -15.52 -5.77
N GLU A 574 38.39 -16.17 -6.87
CA GLU A 574 39.63 -15.87 -7.61
C GLU A 574 39.65 -14.44 -8.18
N ASP A 575 38.49 -13.91 -8.58
CA ASP A 575 38.31 -12.55 -9.12
C ASP A 575 37.86 -11.53 -8.05
N ALA A 576 38.15 -11.81 -6.77
CA ALA A 576 37.71 -10.97 -5.65
C ALA A 576 38.22 -9.53 -5.76
N TRP A 577 39.48 -9.38 -6.18
CA TRP A 577 40.21 -8.12 -6.25
C TRP A 577 40.73 -7.86 -7.66
N VAL A 578 40.38 -6.71 -8.23
CA VAL A 578 40.96 -6.21 -9.49
C VAL A 578 42.36 -5.65 -9.24
N ASP A 579 42.55 -4.92 -8.15
CA ASP A 579 43.85 -4.42 -7.70
C ASP A 579 43.90 -4.30 -6.18
N LYS A 580 45.05 -4.61 -5.60
CA LYS A 580 45.37 -4.48 -4.16
C LYS A 580 46.72 -3.80 -3.88
N ASN A 581 47.36 -3.25 -4.91
CA ASN A 581 48.72 -2.71 -4.82
C ASN A 581 48.76 -1.17 -4.83
N LYS A 582 47.66 -0.50 -5.16
CA LYS A 582 47.57 0.96 -5.16
C LYS A 582 47.50 1.49 -3.75
N THR A 583 48.32 2.48 -3.42
CA THR A 583 48.23 3.23 -2.17
C THR A 583 46.93 4.05 -2.10
N VAL A 584 46.58 4.56 -0.92
CA VAL A 584 45.42 5.44 -0.75
C VAL A 584 45.50 6.65 -1.68
N THR A 585 46.69 7.25 -1.82
CA THR A 585 46.93 8.43 -2.67
C THR A 585 46.90 8.14 -4.18
N GLU A 586 47.02 6.87 -4.58
CA GLU A 586 46.85 6.44 -5.97
C GLU A 586 45.40 6.07 -6.31
N LEU A 587 44.60 5.72 -5.31
CA LEU A 587 43.17 5.44 -5.47
C LEU A 587 42.33 6.72 -5.40
N PHE A 588 42.67 7.65 -4.50
CA PHE A 588 41.88 8.83 -4.19
C PHE A 588 42.69 10.10 -4.31
N LYS A 589 42.01 11.19 -4.67
CA LYS A 589 42.60 12.52 -4.78
C LYS A 589 43.06 13.10 -3.44
N ASP A 590 42.19 13.06 -2.41
CA ASP A 590 42.53 13.47 -1.05
C ASP A 590 41.55 12.86 -0.03
N ALA A 591 41.70 11.56 0.23
CA ALA A 591 40.82 10.83 1.15
C ALA A 591 40.86 11.37 2.60
N ALA A 592 41.97 11.98 3.03
CA ALA A 592 42.09 12.56 4.36
C ALA A 592 41.25 13.85 4.52
N ALA A 593 41.02 14.57 3.42
CA ALA A 593 40.09 15.70 3.37
C ALA A 593 38.64 15.30 3.03
N GLY A 594 38.36 14.00 2.87
CA GLY A 594 37.06 13.50 2.42
C GLY A 594 36.81 13.62 0.91
N ASP A 595 37.82 13.97 0.11
CA ASP A 595 37.74 13.98 -1.36
C ASP A 595 38.14 12.60 -1.90
N PHE A 596 37.14 11.73 -2.06
CA PHE A 596 37.32 10.38 -2.57
C PHE A 596 37.31 10.30 -4.10
N THR A 597 37.43 11.42 -4.81
CA THR A 597 37.52 11.42 -6.28
C THR A 597 38.58 10.42 -6.75
N THR A 598 38.20 9.53 -7.66
CA THR A 598 39.02 8.39 -8.09
C THR A 598 39.09 8.27 -9.61
N THR A 599 40.19 7.72 -10.12
CA THR A 599 40.34 7.35 -11.54
C THR A 599 39.72 5.99 -11.87
N ILE A 600 39.25 5.24 -10.86
CA ILE A 600 38.57 3.97 -11.05
C ILE A 600 37.16 4.24 -11.60
N THR A 601 36.78 3.56 -12.68
CA THR A 601 35.52 3.85 -13.42
C THR A 601 34.42 2.80 -13.21
N ASP A 602 34.79 1.61 -12.75
CA ASP A 602 33.95 0.42 -12.67
C ASP A 602 33.66 -0.04 -11.23
N ALA A 603 34.28 0.58 -10.22
CA ALA A 603 34.08 0.28 -8.81
C ALA A 603 34.05 1.55 -7.95
N GLY A 604 33.58 1.40 -6.70
CA GLY A 604 33.45 2.49 -5.73
C GLY A 604 32.17 3.30 -5.93
N ASP A 605 31.90 4.21 -5.01
CA ASP A 605 30.77 5.13 -5.10
C ASP A 605 30.81 5.94 -6.41
N PRO A 606 29.75 5.86 -7.25
CA PRO A 606 29.69 6.53 -8.54
C PRO A 606 29.95 8.03 -8.51
N ARG A 607 29.60 8.73 -7.42
CA ARG A 607 29.78 10.19 -7.29
C ARG A 607 31.23 10.63 -7.38
N TRP A 608 32.16 9.74 -7.07
CA TRP A 608 33.59 10.02 -7.05
C TRP A 608 34.31 9.59 -8.33
N ARG A 609 33.66 8.87 -9.24
CA ARG A 609 34.31 8.33 -10.44
C ARG A 609 34.59 9.45 -11.45
N GLN A 610 35.80 9.46 -12.00
CA GLN A 610 36.19 10.46 -13.00
C GLN A 610 35.26 10.41 -14.24
N GLY A 611 34.59 11.53 -14.53
CA GLY A 611 33.60 11.65 -15.62
C GLY A 611 32.13 11.61 -15.16
N ALA A 612 31.86 11.42 -13.87
CA ALA A 612 30.53 11.54 -13.25
C ALA A 612 30.23 12.94 -12.67
N GLN A 613 31.22 13.84 -12.65
CA GLN A 613 31.11 15.25 -12.23
C GLN A 613 31.02 16.21 -13.42
#